data_AF-A0A924A3M0-F1
#
_entry.id   AF-A0A924A3M0-F1
#
_cell.length_a   1.000
_cell.length_b   1.000
_cell.length_c   1.000
_cell.angle_alpha   90.00
_cell.angle_beta   90.00
_cell.angle_gamma   90.00
#
_symmetry.space_group_name_H-M   'P 1'
#
loop_
_entity.id
_entity.type
_entity.pdbx_description
1 polymer ?
#
loop_
_entity_poly.entity_id
_entity_poly.type
_entity_poly.pdbx_seq_one_letter_code
_entity_poly.pdbx_strand_id
1 'polypeptide(L)'
;ALLSKVYLYQNDWDKAFNIADLVIKSNQYTLLTDATYVSSWAGRTPSTESIFEIALEQTFSGNSLGSYYDITNNTYRMYAANNDVLGLYSTTDVRRSASMFNLITLLGTNYFFTKKYANTGTSSTPVKVLRLSEIHLIRAEAAAEKSSPDFNLANADLNLIRKRADASVTNLNLTIKSDLIDAILLERRKELAFEGNLLFDLMRRKKDIVRVDVAAIIKDLPTTDNKLVMPFPINTINANINMIQNPGY
;
A
#
# COMPACT_ATOMS: atom_id res chain seq x y z
N ALA A 1 11.55 11.68 -0.53
CA ALA A 1 10.46 10.69 -0.49
C ALA A 1 10.68 9.64 0.59
N LEU A 2 11.65 8.72 0.48
CA LEU A 2 11.85 7.68 1.50
C LEU A 2 12.02 8.24 2.93
N LEU A 3 12.77 9.33 3.07
CA LEU A 3 13.00 9.97 4.37
C LEU A 3 11.71 10.49 5.04
N SER A 4 10.70 10.97 4.30
CA SER A 4 9.43 11.37 4.93
C SER A 4 8.68 10.16 5.49
N LYS A 5 8.75 9.01 4.82
CA LYS A 5 8.20 7.74 5.33
C LYS A 5 8.92 7.26 6.59
N VAL A 6 10.25 7.38 6.62
CA VAL A 6 11.04 7.07 7.83
C VAL A 6 10.61 7.94 9.01
N TYR A 7 10.52 9.27 8.82
CA TYR A 7 10.06 10.16 9.88
C TYR A 7 8.62 9.90 10.30
N LEU A 8 7.73 9.55 9.36
CA LEU A 8 6.36 9.14 9.68
C LEU A 8 6.37 7.92 10.63
N TYR A 9 7.24 6.95 10.39
CA TYR A 9 7.32 5.73 11.20
C TYR A 9 8.01 5.96 12.56
N GLN A 10 8.82 7.01 12.67
CA GLN A 10 9.41 7.49 13.92
C GLN A 10 8.45 8.40 14.72
N ASN A 11 7.27 8.70 14.20
CA ASN A 11 6.34 9.69 14.74
C ASN A 11 6.95 11.12 14.83
N ASP A 12 7.95 11.41 14.00
CA ASP A 12 8.53 12.76 13.87
C ASP A 12 7.72 13.54 12.82
N TRP A 13 6.55 14.01 13.24
CA TRP A 13 5.52 14.56 12.35
C TRP A 13 5.97 15.84 11.63
N ASP A 14 6.65 16.74 12.33
CA ASP A 14 7.13 17.99 11.74
C ASP A 14 8.16 17.72 10.65
N LYS A 15 9.10 16.78 10.85
CA LYS A 15 10.06 16.41 9.80
C LYS A 15 9.41 15.60 8.68
N ALA A 16 8.48 14.69 8.99
CA ALA A 16 7.73 13.95 7.99
C ALA A 16 6.97 14.90 7.05
N PHE A 17 6.29 15.90 7.62
CA PHE A 17 5.59 16.95 6.89
C PHE A 17 6.56 17.74 6.00
N ASN A 18 7.64 18.28 6.57
CA ASN A 18 8.57 19.15 5.82
C ASN A 18 9.20 18.42 4.62
N ILE A 19 9.61 17.17 4.79
CA ILE A 19 10.21 16.39 3.69
C ILE A 19 9.17 16.00 2.64
N ALA A 20 7.94 15.65 3.04
CA ALA A 20 6.87 15.35 2.10
C ALA A 20 6.44 16.59 1.30
N ASP A 21 6.32 17.74 1.97
CA ASP A 21 5.98 19.02 1.37
C ASP A 21 7.05 19.47 0.36
N LEU A 22 8.33 19.30 0.69
CA LEU A 22 9.44 19.58 -0.24
C LEU A 22 9.33 18.75 -1.52
N VAL A 23 9.02 17.45 -1.42
CA VAL A 23 8.85 16.58 -2.58
C VAL A 23 7.67 17.03 -3.43
N ILE A 24 6.53 17.34 -2.82
CA ILE A 24 5.33 17.79 -3.56
C ILE A 24 5.58 19.12 -4.25
N LYS A 25 6.18 20.10 -3.55
CA LYS A 25 6.47 21.44 -4.10
C LYS A 25 7.60 21.47 -5.13
N SER A 26 8.37 20.40 -5.26
CA SER A 26 9.39 20.29 -6.32
C SER A 26 8.78 20.29 -7.73
N ASN A 27 7.50 19.92 -7.85
CA ASN A 27 6.79 19.76 -9.12
C ASN A 27 7.48 18.82 -10.13
N GLN A 28 8.38 17.93 -9.67
CA GLN A 28 9.05 16.94 -10.52
C GLN A 28 8.15 15.75 -10.86
N TYR A 29 7.08 15.54 -10.09
CA TYR A 29 6.14 14.44 -10.22
C TYR A 29 4.71 14.99 -10.27
N THR A 30 3.84 14.30 -11.00
CA THR A 30 2.43 14.67 -11.16
C THR A 30 1.56 13.46 -10.93
N LEU A 31 0.52 13.62 -10.10
CA LEU A 31 -0.45 12.57 -9.85
C LEU A 31 -1.08 12.09 -11.15
N LEU A 32 -1.25 10.77 -11.26
CA LEU A 32 -2.04 10.21 -12.35
C LEU A 32 -3.48 10.66 -12.22
N THR A 33 -4.14 10.84 -13.36
CA THR A 33 -5.59 11.08 -13.40
C THR A 33 -6.33 9.76 -13.22
N ASP A 34 -7.63 9.83 -12.93
CA ASP A 34 -8.53 8.68 -12.95
C ASP A 34 -8.33 7.84 -14.24
N ALA A 35 -8.39 8.51 -15.39
CA ALA A 35 -8.32 7.89 -16.72
C ALA A 35 -6.97 7.18 -17.00
N THR A 36 -5.86 7.67 -16.44
CA THR A 36 -4.53 7.06 -16.66
C THR A 36 -4.11 6.12 -15.54
N TYR A 37 -4.86 6.05 -14.44
CA TYR A 37 -4.47 5.27 -13.26
C TYR A 37 -4.31 3.78 -13.58
N VAL A 38 -5.30 3.16 -14.21
CA VAL A 38 -5.31 1.72 -14.51
C VAL A 38 -4.18 1.35 -15.48
N SER A 39 -4.06 2.08 -16.59
CA SER A 39 -3.05 1.78 -17.62
C SER A 39 -1.63 2.05 -17.14
N SER A 40 -1.43 2.90 -16.13
CA SER A 40 -0.11 3.14 -15.55
C SER A 40 0.51 1.92 -14.86
N TRP A 41 -0.29 0.91 -14.51
CA TRP A 41 0.18 -0.33 -13.91
C TRP A 41 0.60 -1.36 -14.97
N ALA A 42 0.31 -1.08 -16.23
CA ALA A 42 0.78 -1.87 -17.36
C ALA A 42 2.06 -1.29 -17.94
N GLY A 43 2.91 -2.16 -18.48
CA GLY A 43 4.14 -1.75 -19.15
C GLY A 43 5.31 -1.47 -18.20
N ARG A 44 6.34 -0.80 -18.72
CA ARG A 44 7.64 -0.62 -18.04
C ARG A 44 8.12 0.81 -17.95
N THR A 45 7.37 1.72 -18.53
CA THR A 45 7.68 3.14 -18.48
C THR A 45 7.20 3.66 -17.14
N PRO A 46 8.08 4.25 -16.30
CA PRO A 46 7.66 4.85 -15.05
C PRO A 46 6.58 5.91 -15.31
N SER A 47 5.54 5.87 -14.49
CA SER A 47 4.45 6.83 -14.58
C SER A 47 4.87 8.22 -14.07
N THR A 48 4.07 9.26 -14.37
CA THR A 48 4.34 10.63 -13.91
C THR A 48 4.33 10.79 -12.39
N GLU A 49 3.69 9.87 -11.66
CA GLU A 49 3.66 9.89 -10.19
C GLU A 49 4.74 9.01 -9.56
N SER A 50 5.53 8.30 -10.36
CA SER A 50 6.54 7.37 -9.86
C SER A 50 7.79 8.09 -9.39
N ILE A 51 8.19 7.85 -8.15
CA ILE A 51 9.40 8.43 -7.55
C ILE A 51 10.54 7.41 -7.55
N PHE A 52 10.23 6.16 -7.20
CA PHE A 52 11.19 5.06 -7.23
C PHE A 52 10.50 3.76 -7.65
N GLU A 53 11.08 3.12 -8.67
CA GLU A 53 10.63 1.85 -9.24
C GLU A 53 11.79 0.86 -9.32
N ILE A 54 11.50 -0.41 -9.04
CA ILE A 54 12.38 -1.52 -9.40
C ILE A 54 12.03 -1.89 -10.85
N ALA A 55 12.89 -1.46 -11.78
CA ALA A 55 12.77 -1.81 -13.17
C ALA A 55 13.07 -3.30 -13.39
N LEU A 56 12.36 -3.92 -14.34
CA LEU A 56 12.67 -5.26 -14.81
C LEU A 56 12.81 -5.26 -16.33
N GLU A 57 13.90 -5.86 -16.79
CA GLU A 57 14.26 -5.98 -18.21
C GLU A 57 13.35 -6.95 -18.98
N GLN A 58 13.31 -6.81 -20.31
CA GLN A 58 12.48 -7.70 -21.15
C GLN A 58 12.86 -9.16 -21.07
N THR A 59 14.15 -9.39 -20.96
CA THR A 59 14.76 -10.70 -20.93
C THR A 59 14.88 -11.25 -19.52
N PHE A 60 14.28 -10.60 -18.51
CA PHE A 60 14.32 -11.08 -17.13
C PHE A 60 13.75 -12.50 -17.04
N SER A 61 14.63 -13.44 -16.71
CA SER A 61 14.33 -14.85 -16.51
C SER A 61 14.34 -15.18 -15.02
N GLY A 62 13.22 -14.88 -14.37
CA GLY A 62 13.00 -15.15 -12.94
C GLY A 62 11.56 -14.91 -12.54
N ASN A 63 11.24 -15.17 -11.28
CA ASN A 63 9.92 -14.86 -10.74
C ASN A 63 9.84 -13.37 -10.39
N SER A 64 8.91 -12.65 -11.02
CA SER A 64 8.61 -11.26 -10.66
C SER A 64 7.50 -11.20 -9.61
N LEU A 65 7.27 -10.04 -9.00
CA LEU A 65 6.15 -9.87 -8.06
C LEU A 65 4.80 -10.23 -8.71
N GLY A 66 4.66 -9.94 -10.01
CA GLY A 66 3.48 -10.30 -10.79
C GLY A 66 3.20 -11.80 -10.84
N SER A 67 4.22 -12.65 -10.76
CA SER A 67 4.05 -14.11 -10.74
C SER A 67 3.13 -14.54 -9.59
N TYR A 68 3.23 -13.92 -8.41
CA TYR A 68 2.42 -14.27 -7.23
C TYR A 68 0.93 -13.93 -7.36
N TYR A 69 0.58 -13.10 -8.35
CA TYR A 69 -0.78 -12.67 -8.67
C TYR A 69 -1.24 -13.20 -10.06
N ASP A 70 -0.43 -14.05 -10.70
CA ASP A 70 -0.66 -14.51 -12.06
C ASP A 70 -1.85 -15.47 -12.13
N ILE A 71 -2.69 -15.30 -13.14
CA ILE A 71 -3.85 -16.14 -13.40
C ILE A 71 -3.58 -17.21 -14.46
N THR A 72 -2.46 -17.16 -15.17
CA THR A 72 -2.15 -18.03 -16.31
C THR A 72 -1.33 -19.26 -15.92
N ASN A 73 -0.48 -19.15 -14.90
CA ASN A 73 0.31 -20.27 -14.38
C ASN A 73 -0.25 -20.76 -13.03
N ASN A 74 -0.68 -22.03 -12.99
CA ASN A 74 -1.24 -22.64 -11.77
C ASN A 74 -0.25 -22.72 -10.59
N THR A 75 1.05 -22.52 -10.81
CA THR A 75 2.10 -22.67 -9.79
C THR A 75 2.19 -21.48 -8.83
N TYR A 76 1.75 -20.28 -9.24
CA TYR A 76 2.10 -19.03 -8.55
C TYR A 76 0.92 -18.19 -8.04
N ARG A 77 -0.31 -18.72 -8.05
CA ARG A 77 -1.52 -18.06 -7.50
C ARG A 77 -1.53 -17.98 -5.96
N MET A 78 -0.59 -17.24 -5.37
CA MET A 78 -0.35 -17.25 -3.92
C MET A 78 -1.12 -16.18 -3.15
N TYR A 79 -1.39 -15.02 -3.76
CA TYR A 79 -2.02 -13.90 -3.07
C TYR A 79 -3.25 -13.39 -3.82
N ALA A 80 -4.41 -13.42 -3.17
CA ALA A 80 -5.65 -12.86 -3.68
C ALA A 80 -6.24 -11.85 -2.68
N ALA A 81 -7.01 -10.89 -3.19
CA ALA A 81 -7.80 -9.99 -2.37
C ALA A 81 -8.94 -10.76 -1.68
N ASN A 82 -9.18 -10.46 -0.40
CA ASN A 82 -10.38 -10.90 0.31
C ASN A 82 -11.50 -9.85 0.19
N ASN A 83 -12.71 -10.21 0.60
CA ASN A 83 -13.88 -9.32 0.51
C ASN A 83 -13.73 -8.04 1.32
N ASP A 84 -12.95 -8.05 2.40
CA ASP A 84 -12.62 -6.86 3.20
C ASP A 84 -12.06 -5.74 2.33
N VAL A 85 -10.97 -6.04 1.58
CA VAL A 85 -10.34 -5.06 0.69
C VAL A 85 -11.25 -4.72 -0.50
N LEU A 86 -11.92 -5.72 -1.08
CA LEU A 86 -12.82 -5.50 -2.22
C LEU A 86 -14.02 -4.61 -1.85
N GLY A 87 -14.48 -4.69 -0.60
CA GLY A 87 -15.59 -3.92 -0.05
C GLY A 87 -15.26 -2.47 0.30
N LEU A 88 -13.98 -2.07 0.29
CA LEU A 88 -13.58 -0.69 0.61
C LEU A 88 -13.91 0.33 -0.49
N TYR A 89 -14.18 -0.15 -1.71
CA TYR A 89 -14.31 0.70 -2.89
C TYR A 89 -15.78 0.90 -3.28
N SER A 90 -16.18 2.15 -3.50
CA SER A 90 -17.46 2.52 -4.12
C SER A 90 -17.51 2.01 -5.56
N THR A 91 -18.73 1.86 -6.10
CA THR A 91 -18.94 1.33 -7.45
C THR A 91 -18.24 2.12 -8.56
N THR A 92 -18.03 3.41 -8.32
CA THR A 92 -17.40 4.42 -9.19
C THR A 92 -15.90 4.60 -8.95
N ASP A 93 -15.31 3.98 -7.92
CA ASP A 93 -13.88 4.11 -7.63
C ASP A 93 -13.06 3.31 -8.67
N VAL A 94 -12.13 3.98 -9.36
CA VAL A 94 -11.27 3.38 -10.40
C VAL A 94 -10.40 2.25 -9.88
N ARG A 95 -10.17 2.21 -8.56
CA ARG A 95 -9.40 1.14 -7.91
C ARG A 95 -10.25 -0.12 -7.69
N ARG A 96 -11.57 -0.04 -7.88
CA ARG A 96 -12.49 -1.18 -7.81
C ARG A 96 -12.41 -2.04 -9.07
N SER A 97 -12.97 -3.25 -8.95
CA SER A 97 -13.59 -3.99 -10.07
C SER A 97 -12.61 -4.62 -11.07
N ALA A 98 -13.19 -5.15 -12.17
CA ALA A 98 -12.54 -5.86 -13.26
C ALA A 98 -11.38 -5.09 -13.91
N SER A 99 -11.29 -3.76 -13.73
CA SER A 99 -10.16 -2.96 -14.22
C SER A 99 -8.89 -3.18 -13.41
N MET A 100 -9.02 -3.43 -12.10
CA MET A 100 -7.89 -3.57 -11.17
C MET A 100 -7.77 -4.97 -10.57
N PHE A 101 -8.72 -5.87 -10.84
CA PHE A 101 -8.68 -7.26 -10.39
C PHE A 101 -9.07 -8.24 -11.51
N ASN A 102 -8.40 -9.39 -11.56
CA ASN A 102 -8.83 -10.55 -12.31
C ASN A 102 -9.64 -11.48 -11.40
N LEU A 103 -10.86 -11.83 -11.80
CA LEU A 103 -11.67 -12.86 -11.15
C LEU A 103 -11.36 -14.23 -11.75
N ILE A 104 -10.99 -15.19 -10.91
CA ILE A 104 -10.83 -16.59 -11.27
C ILE A 104 -11.62 -17.46 -10.28
N THR A 105 -12.43 -18.38 -10.80
CA THR A 105 -13.14 -19.37 -9.99
C THR A 105 -12.35 -20.67 -9.96
N LEU A 106 -11.91 -21.10 -8.79
CA LEU A 106 -11.20 -22.36 -8.57
C LEU A 106 -12.01 -23.23 -7.62
N LEU A 107 -12.39 -24.43 -8.06
CA LEU A 107 -13.15 -25.40 -7.26
C LEU A 107 -14.40 -24.76 -6.61
N GLY A 108 -15.11 -23.91 -7.35
CA GLY A 108 -16.32 -23.22 -6.88
C GLY A 108 -16.08 -21.99 -5.99
N THR A 109 -14.82 -21.63 -5.70
CA THR A 109 -14.45 -20.44 -4.92
C THR A 109 -13.91 -19.34 -5.82
N ASN A 110 -14.38 -18.10 -5.63
CA ASN A 110 -13.94 -16.93 -6.38
C ASN A 110 -12.70 -16.29 -5.74
N TYR A 111 -11.67 -16.05 -6.56
CA TYR A 111 -10.44 -15.36 -6.17
C TYR A 111 -10.24 -14.12 -7.03
N PHE A 112 -9.84 -13.01 -6.39
CA PHE A 112 -9.60 -11.73 -7.05
C PHE A 112 -8.12 -11.38 -6.98
N PHE A 113 -7.39 -11.51 -8.09
CA PHE A 113 -5.97 -11.22 -8.17
C PHE A 113 -5.75 -9.78 -8.65
N THR A 114 -4.90 -9.01 -7.97
CA THR A 114 -4.66 -7.60 -8.36
C THR A 114 -3.99 -7.50 -9.73
N LYS A 115 -4.40 -6.50 -10.51
CA LYS A 115 -3.80 -6.14 -11.79
C LYS A 115 -2.65 -5.14 -11.67
N LYS A 116 -2.35 -4.63 -10.47
CA LYS A 116 -1.20 -3.73 -10.25
C LYS A 116 0.13 -4.33 -10.71
N TYR A 117 0.22 -5.66 -10.71
CA TYR A 117 1.39 -6.42 -11.14
C TYR A 117 1.04 -7.46 -12.21
N ALA A 118 -0.09 -7.31 -12.91
CA ALA A 118 -0.52 -8.29 -13.90
C ALA A 118 0.51 -8.48 -15.01
N ASN A 119 0.81 -9.74 -15.32
CA ASN A 119 1.63 -10.08 -16.47
C ASN A 119 0.88 -9.75 -17.77
N THR A 120 1.42 -8.81 -18.56
CA THR A 120 0.85 -8.40 -19.86
C THR A 120 1.56 -9.07 -21.05
N GLY A 121 1.92 -10.35 -20.94
CA GLY A 121 2.64 -11.10 -21.98
C GLY A 121 4.15 -10.94 -21.95
N THR A 122 4.70 -10.42 -20.84
CA THR A 122 6.14 -10.37 -20.57
C THR A 122 6.35 -10.74 -19.12
N SER A 123 7.30 -11.64 -18.82
CA SER A 123 7.52 -12.28 -17.52
C SER A 123 7.85 -11.34 -16.34
N SER A 124 7.73 -10.03 -16.50
CA SER A 124 8.25 -9.03 -15.57
C SER A 124 7.39 -7.76 -15.51
N THR A 125 6.86 -7.44 -14.33
CA THR A 125 6.20 -6.16 -14.03
C THR A 125 7.07 -5.32 -13.10
N PRO A 126 7.39 -4.05 -13.44
CA PRO A 126 8.11 -3.17 -12.53
C PRO A 126 7.35 -3.01 -11.20
N VAL A 127 8.10 -2.82 -10.12
CA VAL A 127 7.52 -2.62 -8.80
C VAL A 127 7.66 -1.16 -8.43
N LYS A 128 6.52 -0.45 -8.33
CA LYS A 128 6.46 0.90 -7.76
C LYS A 128 6.70 0.82 -6.26
N VAL A 129 7.81 1.39 -5.80
CA VAL A 129 8.23 1.35 -4.39
C VAL A 129 7.84 2.64 -3.67
N LEU A 130 8.01 3.79 -4.33
CA LEU A 130 7.59 5.09 -3.82
C LEU A 130 6.91 5.87 -4.94
N ARG A 131 5.77 6.48 -4.63
CA ARG A 131 4.99 7.27 -5.59
C ARG A 131 4.34 8.47 -4.91
N LEU A 132 4.02 9.49 -5.71
CA LEU A 132 3.55 10.78 -5.21
C LEU A 132 2.26 10.67 -4.39
N SER A 133 1.37 9.73 -4.73
CA SER A 133 0.15 9.48 -3.95
C SER A 133 0.45 9.10 -2.49
N GLU A 134 1.50 8.30 -2.24
CA GLU A 134 1.93 7.99 -0.88
C GLU A 134 2.44 9.25 -0.17
N ILE A 135 3.19 10.11 -0.87
CA ILE A 135 3.75 11.34 -0.30
C ILE A 135 2.65 12.31 0.13
N HIS A 136 1.57 12.46 -0.66
CA HIS A 136 0.41 13.24 -0.24
C HIS A 136 -0.24 12.67 1.02
N LEU A 137 -0.40 11.36 1.12
CA LEU A 137 -0.98 10.73 2.31
C LEU A 137 -0.06 10.81 3.54
N ILE A 138 1.27 10.75 3.35
CA ILE A 138 2.25 11.02 4.41
C ILE A 138 2.11 12.47 4.89
N ARG A 139 2.03 13.44 3.96
CA ARG A 139 1.88 14.86 4.31
C ARG A 139 0.55 15.12 5.02
N ALA A 140 -0.54 14.49 4.56
CA ALA A 140 -1.85 14.58 5.20
C ALA A 140 -1.80 14.09 6.66
N GLU A 141 -1.24 12.90 6.88
CA GLU A 141 -1.14 12.33 8.23
C GLU A 141 -0.26 13.19 9.13
N ALA A 142 0.92 13.59 8.64
CA ALA A 142 1.85 14.42 9.39
C ALA A 142 1.28 15.81 9.71
N ALA A 143 0.51 16.41 8.78
CA ALA A 143 -0.16 17.69 9.00
C ALA A 143 -1.23 17.61 10.09
N ALA A 144 -1.96 16.49 10.19
CA ALA A 144 -2.92 16.27 11.26
C ALA A 144 -2.25 15.87 12.59
N GLU A 145 -1.07 15.26 12.57
CA GLU A 145 -0.38 14.78 13.77
C GLU A 145 0.55 15.80 14.43
N LYS A 146 1.15 16.72 13.67
CA LYS A 146 2.20 17.64 14.16
C LYS A 146 1.74 18.55 15.29
N SER A 147 2.72 19.14 15.98
CA SER A 147 2.54 19.97 17.18
C SER A 147 1.52 21.10 17.00
N SER A 148 1.47 21.70 15.81
CA SER A 148 0.43 22.65 15.39
C SER A 148 -0.35 22.07 14.20
N PRO A 149 -1.43 21.30 14.43
CA PRO A 149 -2.12 20.60 13.36
C PRO A 149 -2.72 21.53 12.31
N ASP A 150 -2.63 21.13 11.05
CA ASP A 150 -3.26 21.79 9.91
C ASP A 150 -4.28 20.85 9.27
N PHE A 151 -5.50 20.86 9.80
CA PHE A 151 -6.58 19.99 9.31
C PHE A 151 -7.08 20.41 7.93
N ASN A 152 -6.95 21.67 7.55
CA ASN A 152 -7.34 22.12 6.22
C ASN A 152 -6.43 21.50 5.16
N LEU A 153 -5.12 21.54 5.37
CA LEU A 153 -4.15 20.90 4.47
C LEU A 153 -4.31 19.38 4.47
N ALA A 154 -4.47 18.77 5.65
CA ALA A 154 -4.66 17.32 5.75
C ALA A 154 -5.92 16.83 5.02
N ASN A 155 -7.06 17.52 5.17
CA ASN A 155 -8.27 17.22 4.40
C ASN A 155 -8.05 17.48 2.89
N ALA A 156 -7.30 18.52 2.51
CA ALA A 156 -7.02 18.79 1.10
C ALA A 156 -6.21 17.66 0.44
N ASP A 157 -5.13 17.18 1.07
CA ASP A 157 -4.34 16.07 0.56
C ASP A 157 -5.12 14.74 0.53
N LEU A 158 -5.90 14.47 1.58
CA LEU A 158 -6.79 13.31 1.62
C LEU A 158 -7.80 13.34 0.46
N ASN A 159 -8.49 14.47 0.29
CA ASN A 159 -9.50 14.62 -0.75
C ASN A 159 -8.91 14.61 -2.15
N LEU A 160 -7.67 15.07 -2.34
CA LEU A 160 -6.98 14.99 -3.62
C LEU A 160 -6.88 13.53 -4.11
N ILE A 161 -6.46 12.62 -3.23
CA ILE A 161 -6.35 11.19 -3.57
C ILE A 161 -7.73 10.55 -3.74
N ARG A 162 -8.68 10.87 -2.84
CA ARG A 162 -10.06 10.37 -2.92
C ARG A 162 -10.74 10.78 -4.23
N LYS A 163 -10.66 12.05 -4.61
CA LYS A 163 -11.25 12.61 -5.84
C LYS A 163 -10.56 12.13 -7.11
N ARG A 164 -9.24 11.89 -7.07
CA ARG A 164 -8.54 11.28 -8.19
C ARG A 164 -9.08 9.90 -8.49
N ALA A 165 -9.33 9.11 -7.44
CA ALA A 165 -9.76 7.73 -7.60
C ALA A 165 -11.27 7.56 -7.82
N ASP A 166 -12.08 8.49 -7.30
CA ASP A 166 -13.52 8.50 -7.51
C ASP A 166 -14.02 9.94 -7.56
N ALA A 167 -14.28 10.45 -8.77
CA ALA A 167 -14.73 11.82 -8.95
C ALA A 167 -16.09 12.11 -8.26
N SER A 168 -16.89 11.08 -7.99
CA SER A 168 -18.25 11.21 -7.43
C SER A 168 -18.26 11.44 -5.91
N VAL A 169 -17.20 11.06 -5.19
CA VAL A 169 -17.19 11.20 -3.72
C VAL A 169 -17.21 12.65 -3.29
N THR A 170 -17.93 12.99 -2.23
CA THR A 170 -17.87 14.33 -1.66
C THR A 170 -16.56 14.56 -0.90
N ASN A 171 -16.09 15.80 -0.87
CA ASN A 171 -14.93 16.16 -0.06
C ASN A 171 -15.28 15.99 1.43
N LEU A 172 -14.38 15.34 2.16
CA LEU A 172 -14.44 15.32 3.62
C LEU A 172 -13.91 16.65 4.17
N ASN A 173 -14.44 17.05 5.32
CA ASN A 173 -13.94 18.19 6.08
C ASN A 173 -13.94 17.83 7.57
N LEU A 174 -13.05 16.91 7.94
CA LEU A 174 -12.99 16.34 9.28
C LEU A 174 -12.24 17.31 10.20
N THR A 175 -12.89 17.69 11.30
CA THR A 175 -12.36 18.62 12.30
C THR A 175 -11.89 17.93 13.58
N ILE A 176 -12.11 16.61 13.67
CA ILE A 176 -11.68 15.77 14.79
C ILE A 176 -10.45 14.99 14.34
N LYS A 177 -9.36 15.09 15.11
CA LYS A 177 -8.06 14.48 14.77
C LYS A 177 -8.17 12.97 14.54
N SER A 178 -8.82 12.23 15.45
CA SER A 178 -8.97 10.77 15.34
C SER A 178 -9.65 10.37 14.04
N ASP A 179 -10.75 11.04 13.71
CA ASP A 179 -11.57 10.73 12.54
C ASP A 179 -10.81 11.02 11.25
N LEU A 180 -10.06 12.13 11.23
CA LEU A 180 -9.21 12.48 10.10
C LEU A 180 -8.07 11.47 9.91
N ILE A 181 -7.42 11.02 10.99
CA ILE A 181 -6.37 10.01 10.90
C ILE A 181 -6.94 8.66 10.44
N ASP A 182 -8.09 8.23 10.96
CA ASP A 182 -8.71 6.98 10.50
C ASP A 182 -9.13 7.07 9.03
N ALA A 183 -9.64 8.21 8.56
CA ALA A 183 -9.94 8.44 7.15
C ALA A 183 -8.67 8.42 6.26
N ILE A 184 -7.55 8.99 6.73
CA ILE A 184 -6.27 8.95 6.02
C ILE A 184 -5.73 7.51 5.96
N LEU A 185 -5.77 6.75 7.05
CA LEU A 185 -5.33 5.37 7.08
C LEU A 185 -6.20 4.47 6.19
N LEU A 186 -7.51 4.71 6.15
CA LEU A 186 -8.42 4.03 5.23
C LEU A 186 -8.06 4.33 3.76
N GLU A 187 -7.80 5.60 3.42
CA GLU A 187 -7.42 5.96 2.06
C GLU A 187 -6.03 5.39 1.70
N ARG A 188 -5.08 5.35 2.64
CA ARG A 188 -3.81 4.64 2.48
C ARG A 188 -4.03 3.16 2.20
N ARG A 189 -4.93 2.50 2.91
CA ARG A 189 -5.28 1.09 2.69
C ARG A 189 -5.85 0.86 1.29
N LYS A 190 -6.73 1.75 0.82
CA LYS A 190 -7.32 1.68 -0.53
C LYS A 190 -6.30 1.94 -1.63
N GLU A 191 -5.54 3.01 -1.48
CA GLU A 191 -4.59 3.53 -2.47
C GLU A 191 -3.39 2.61 -2.61
N LEU A 192 -2.79 2.20 -1.49
CA LEU A 192 -1.54 1.43 -1.42
C LEU A 192 -1.75 -0.09 -1.27
N ALA A 193 -2.97 -0.57 -1.53
CA ALA A 193 -3.27 -2.00 -1.53
C ALA A 193 -2.29 -2.76 -2.42
N PHE A 194 -1.76 -3.89 -1.92
CA PHE A 194 -0.77 -4.77 -2.57
C PHE A 194 0.65 -4.18 -2.74
N GLU A 195 0.91 -2.97 -2.25
CA GLU A 195 2.23 -2.31 -2.35
C GLU A 195 3.09 -2.50 -1.08
N GLY A 196 2.72 -3.44 -0.19
CA GLY A 196 3.52 -3.78 0.99
C GLY A 196 3.42 -2.81 2.18
N ASN A 197 2.36 -1.99 2.27
CA ASN A 197 2.25 -0.93 3.29
C ASN A 197 1.40 -1.29 4.52
N LEU A 198 0.31 -2.05 4.35
CA LEU A 198 -0.73 -2.20 5.37
C LEU A 198 -0.20 -2.77 6.70
N LEU A 199 0.64 -3.81 6.66
CA LEU A 199 1.18 -4.42 7.89
C LEU A 199 1.94 -3.38 8.73
N PHE A 200 2.80 -2.60 8.09
CA PHE A 200 3.60 -1.59 8.77
C PHE A 200 2.74 -0.42 9.27
N ASP A 201 1.70 -0.02 8.52
CA ASP A 201 0.74 0.98 8.98
C ASP A 201 -0.03 0.50 10.22
N LEU A 202 -0.47 -0.76 10.25
CA LEU A 202 -1.12 -1.35 11.43
C LEU A 202 -0.17 -1.39 12.64
N MET A 203 1.05 -1.89 12.44
CA MET A 203 2.06 -1.99 13.50
C MET A 203 2.41 -0.63 14.11
N ARG A 204 2.76 0.37 13.28
CA ARG A 204 3.15 1.70 13.79
C ARG A 204 1.99 2.41 14.49
N ARG A 205 0.74 2.13 14.09
CA ARG A 205 -0.48 2.66 14.72
C ARG A 205 -0.98 1.80 15.87
N LYS A 206 -0.28 0.71 16.22
CA LYS A 206 -0.70 -0.26 17.24
C LYS A 206 -2.15 -0.71 17.03
N LYS A 207 -2.49 -1.05 15.79
CA LYS A 207 -3.78 -1.65 15.42
C LYS A 207 -3.59 -3.15 15.19
N ASP A 208 -4.52 -3.94 15.72
CA ASP A 208 -4.52 -5.39 15.53
C ASP A 208 -4.75 -5.75 14.06
N ILE A 209 -4.23 -6.91 13.65
CA ILE A 209 -4.59 -7.49 12.36
C ILE A 209 -5.89 -8.25 12.57
N VAL A 210 -6.97 -7.75 11.96
CA VAL A 210 -8.26 -8.41 11.93
C VAL A 210 -8.52 -8.89 10.50
N ARG A 211 -8.79 -10.18 10.32
CA ARG A 211 -9.04 -10.76 8.99
C ARG A 211 -10.46 -11.27 8.90
N VAL A 212 -11.30 -10.69 8.06
CA VAL A 212 -12.62 -11.26 7.76
C VAL A 212 -12.55 -12.19 6.54
N ASP A 213 -13.47 -13.15 6.48
CA ASP A 213 -13.63 -14.10 5.38
C ASP A 213 -12.37 -14.91 5.03
N VAL A 214 -11.68 -15.43 6.05
CA VAL A 214 -10.50 -16.29 5.89
C VAL A 214 -10.70 -17.66 6.53
N ALA A 215 -10.12 -18.69 5.90
CA ALA A 215 -10.09 -20.07 6.42
C ALA A 215 -8.85 -20.37 7.27
N ALA A 216 -7.97 -19.39 7.48
CA ALA A 216 -6.74 -19.56 8.25
C ALA A 216 -7.06 -19.84 9.73
N ILE A 217 -6.37 -20.83 10.31
CA ILE A 217 -6.48 -21.17 11.74
C ILE A 217 -6.09 -19.95 12.60
N ILE A 218 -5.00 -19.27 12.21
CA ILE A 218 -4.59 -18.00 12.81
C ILE A 218 -5.20 -16.87 11.98
N LYS A 219 -6.37 -16.43 12.44
CA LYS A 219 -7.18 -15.41 11.79
C LYS A 219 -6.70 -14.01 12.16
N ASP A 220 -6.83 -13.67 13.43
CA ASP A 220 -6.51 -12.35 13.97
C ASP A 220 -5.17 -12.39 14.72
N LEU A 221 -4.42 -11.29 14.68
CA LEU A 221 -3.16 -11.15 15.41
C LEU A 221 -3.23 -9.87 16.24
N PRO A 222 -3.21 -9.96 17.59
CA PRO A 222 -3.08 -8.78 18.41
C PRO A 222 -1.72 -8.13 18.18
N THR A 223 -1.62 -6.83 18.42
CA THR A 223 -0.38 -6.04 18.33
C THR A 223 0.79 -6.58 19.16
N THR A 224 0.51 -7.43 20.14
CA THR A 224 1.49 -8.10 21.01
C THR A 224 1.92 -9.48 20.51
N ASP A 225 1.37 -9.99 19.41
CA ASP A 225 1.75 -11.31 18.90
C ASP A 225 3.15 -11.28 18.28
N ASN A 226 4.02 -12.18 18.76
CA ASN A 226 5.38 -12.34 18.30
C ASN A 226 5.51 -12.64 16.79
N LYS A 227 4.45 -13.14 16.13
CA LYS A 227 4.41 -13.39 14.68
C LYS A 227 4.40 -12.11 13.83
N LEU A 228 4.22 -10.94 14.43
CA LEU A 228 4.32 -9.65 13.73
C LEU A 228 5.77 -9.27 13.39
N VAL A 229 6.76 -9.91 14.05
CA VAL A 229 8.19 -9.74 13.76
C VAL A 229 8.76 -11.09 13.34
N MET A 230 9.37 -11.15 12.15
CA MET A 230 9.97 -12.39 11.66
C MET A 230 11.11 -12.85 12.57
N PRO A 231 11.30 -14.15 12.80
CA PRO A 231 12.46 -14.66 13.52
C PRO A 231 13.75 -14.36 12.74
N PHE A 232 14.85 -14.19 13.45
CA PHE A 232 16.16 -14.25 12.83
C PHE A 232 16.40 -15.65 12.23
N PRO A 233 17.04 -15.76 11.06
CA PRO A 233 17.42 -17.05 10.51
C PRO A 233 18.25 -17.87 11.51
N ILE A 234 17.92 -19.15 11.69
CA ILE A 234 18.58 -20.01 12.68
C ILE A 234 20.10 -20.11 12.45
N ASN A 235 20.54 -20.08 11.19
CA ASN A 235 21.96 -20.09 10.86
C ASN A 235 22.68 -18.83 11.36
N THR A 236 22.00 -17.69 11.45
CA THR A 236 22.56 -16.44 12.02
C THR A 236 22.72 -16.55 13.53
N ILE A 237 21.72 -17.10 14.23
CA ILE A 237 21.79 -17.35 15.69
C ILE A 237 22.92 -18.33 16.00
N ASN A 238 23.01 -19.44 15.26
CA ASN A 238 24.02 -20.47 15.48
C ASN A 238 25.45 -19.96 15.19
N ALA A 239 25.62 -19.07 14.21
CA ALA A 239 26.91 -18.51 13.85
C ALA A 239 27.39 -17.41 14.81
N ASN A 240 26.49 -16.72 15.51
CA ASN A 240 26.83 -15.65 16.44
C ASN A 240 26.08 -15.84 17.77
N ILE A 241 26.77 -16.40 18.76
CA ILE A 241 26.21 -16.68 20.10
C ILE A 241 25.71 -15.43 20.85
N ASN A 242 26.10 -14.22 20.42
CA ASN A 242 25.63 -12.97 21.01
C ASN A 242 24.33 -12.46 20.36
N MET A 243 23.87 -13.11 19.29
CA MET A 243 22.61 -12.76 18.64
C MET A 243 21.44 -13.34 19.43
N ILE A 244 20.56 -12.48 19.93
CA ILE A 244 19.38 -12.86 20.70
C ILE A 244 18.19 -12.95 19.75
N GLN A 245 17.43 -14.05 19.84
CA GLN A 245 16.25 -14.27 19.02
C GLN A 245 15.11 -13.31 19.40
N ASN A 246 14.24 -12.99 18.43
CA ASN A 246 12.99 -12.30 18.71
C ASN A 246 12.11 -13.13 19.66
N PRO A 247 11.39 -12.50 20.61
CA PRO A 247 10.56 -13.23 21.56
C PRO A 247 9.63 -14.24 20.87
N GLY A 248 9.49 -15.43 21.45
CA GLY A 248 8.58 -16.47 20.95
C GLY A 248 9.14 -17.40 19.86
N TYR A 249 10.43 -17.30 19.53
CA TYR A 249 11.12 -18.19 18.59
C TYR A 249 12.42 -18.75 19.17
#